data_AF-A0A6G2DAG7-F1
#
_entry.id   AF-A0A6G2DAG7-F1
#
_cell.length_a   1.000
_cell.length_b   1.000
_cell.length_c   1.000
_cell.angle_alpha   90.00
_cell.angle_beta   90.00
_cell.angle_gamma   90.00
#
_symmetry.space_group_name_H-M   'P 1'
#
loop_
_entity.id
_entity.type
_entity.pdbx_description
1 polymer ?
#
loop_
_entity_poly.entity_id
_entity_poly.type
_entity_poly.pdbx_seq_one_letter_code
_entity_poly.pdbx_strand_id
1 'polypeptide(L)'
;MATALVLGYSAFDLGLFSDKDPRLKLIKKAIRKDLEAMAADGVSWLVFTGSLGFEYWVLEVAQEMKTEYGFQLATIFAFETHGENWNEGNQMKLSRFKQVDFVKYAYPRYEHKG
;
A
#
# COMPACT_ATOMS: atom_id res chain seq x y z
N MET A 1 7.12 15.45 12.71
CA MET A 1 6.35 14.81 11.64
C MET A 1 6.40 13.32 11.89
N ALA A 2 5.25 12.69 12.19
CA ALA A 2 5.19 11.26 12.45
C ALA A 2 4.86 10.51 11.16
N THR A 3 5.59 9.42 10.93
CA THR A 3 5.53 8.62 9.71
C THR A 3 5.37 7.16 10.09
N ALA A 4 4.41 6.48 9.47
CA ALA A 4 4.19 5.05 9.67
C ALA A 4 4.58 4.27 8.42
N LEU A 5 5.35 3.20 8.61
CA LEU A 5 5.61 2.20 7.58
C LEU A 5 4.50 1.15 7.64
N VAL A 6 3.80 0.96 6.52
CA VAL A 6 2.74 -0.02 6.40
C VAL A 6 3.32 -1.32 5.85
N LEU A 7 3.18 -2.40 6.60
CA LEU A 7 3.53 -3.75 6.20
C LEU A 7 2.41 -4.70 6.62
N GLY A 8 2.32 -5.84 5.95
CA GLY A 8 1.38 -6.88 6.35
C GLY A 8 1.35 -8.05 5.40
N TYR A 9 0.42 -8.96 5.67
CA TYR A 9 0.25 -10.20 4.92
C TYR A 9 -0.17 -9.95 3.47
N SER A 10 0.28 -10.82 2.58
CA SER A 10 -0.23 -10.86 1.22
C SER A 10 -1.66 -11.40 1.20
N ALA A 11 -2.36 -11.18 0.09
CA ALA A 11 -3.67 -11.77 -0.11
C ALA A 11 -3.64 -13.31 -0.09
N PHE A 12 -2.52 -13.91 -0.54
CA PHE A 12 -2.31 -15.35 -0.53
C PHE A 12 -2.17 -15.90 0.89
N ASP A 13 -1.38 -15.25 1.75
CA ASP A 13 -1.17 -15.68 3.15
C ASP A 13 -2.49 -15.72 3.94
N LEU A 14 -3.44 -14.85 3.60
CA LEU A 14 -4.75 -14.77 4.24
C LEU A 14 -5.84 -15.59 3.53
N GLY A 15 -5.50 -16.30 2.44
CA GLY A 15 -6.46 -17.05 1.62
C GLY A 15 -7.56 -16.18 1.02
N LEU A 16 -7.22 -14.94 0.63
CA LEU A 16 -8.11 -13.95 0.04
C LEU A 16 -7.81 -13.80 -1.45
N PHE A 17 -8.50 -14.58 -2.29
CA PHE A 17 -8.22 -14.63 -3.73
C PHE A 17 -9.12 -13.72 -4.58
N SER A 18 -10.15 -13.12 -3.99
CA SER A 18 -11.12 -12.29 -4.70
C SER A 18 -11.29 -10.94 -4.02
N ASP A 19 -11.28 -9.87 -4.81
CA ASP A 19 -11.59 -8.51 -4.33
C ASP A 19 -13.05 -8.34 -3.88
N LYS A 20 -13.91 -9.34 -4.17
CA LYS A 20 -15.32 -9.38 -3.73
C LYS A 20 -15.51 -10.15 -2.42
N ASP A 21 -14.44 -10.67 -1.82
CA ASP A 21 -14.53 -11.42 -0.57
C ASP A 21 -15.15 -10.55 0.54
N PRO A 22 -16.22 -10.99 1.22
CA PRO A 22 -16.87 -10.20 2.25
C PRO A 22 -15.94 -9.87 3.43
N ARG A 23 -14.90 -10.67 3.69
CA ARG A 23 -13.90 -10.42 4.73
C ARG A 23 -13.11 -9.14 4.47
N LEU A 24 -12.91 -8.76 3.20
CA LEU A 24 -12.23 -7.50 2.84
C LEU A 24 -12.96 -6.27 3.35
N LYS A 25 -14.30 -6.31 3.41
CA LYS A 25 -15.09 -5.20 3.98
C LYS A 25 -14.77 -5.01 5.47
N LEU A 26 -14.62 -6.11 6.21
CA LEU A 26 -14.28 -6.07 7.62
C LEU A 26 -12.84 -5.59 7.83
N ILE A 27 -11.89 -6.09 7.03
CA ILE A 27 -10.48 -5.69 7.08
C ILE A 27 -10.35 -4.19 6.79
N LYS A 28 -10.98 -3.67 5.71
CA LYS A 28 -10.94 -2.24 5.38
C LYS A 28 -11.58 -1.37 6.46
N LYS A 29 -12.63 -1.85 7.12
CA LYS A 29 -13.25 -1.14 8.25
C LYS A 29 -12.31 -1.06 9.46
N ALA A 30 -11.57 -2.12 9.76
CA ALA A 30 -10.57 -2.12 10.82
C ALA A 30 -9.41 -1.17 10.48
N ILE A 31 -8.87 -1.27 9.27
CA ILE A 31 -7.83 -0.36 8.75
C ILE A 31 -8.26 1.10 8.91
N ARG A 32 -9.48 1.45 8.49
CA ARG A 32 -9.99 2.82 8.61
C ARG A 32 -9.92 3.33 10.05
N LYS A 33 -10.40 2.53 11.01
CA LYS A 33 -10.38 2.89 12.43
C LYS A 33 -8.95 3.09 12.95
N ASP A 34 -8.02 2.23 12.52
CA ASP A 34 -6.62 2.34 12.94
C ASP A 34 -5.97 3.60 12.33
N LEU A 35 -6.27 3.93 11.07
CA LEU A 35 -5.80 5.15 10.42
C LEU A 35 -6.40 6.42 11.08
N GLU A 36 -7.67 6.40 11.49
CA GLU A 36 -8.29 7.50 12.25
C GLU A 36 -7.55 7.75 13.56
N ALA A 37 -7.22 6.68 14.29
CA ALA A 37 -6.43 6.78 15.53
C ALA A 37 -5.02 7.31 15.25
N MET A 38 -4.34 6.80 14.22
CA MET A 38 -3.01 7.29 13.82
C MET A 38 -3.03 8.77 13.43
N ALA A 39 -4.06 9.23 12.72
CA ALA A 39 -4.22 10.64 12.38
C ALA A 39 -4.41 11.50 13.63
N ALA A 40 -5.20 11.04 14.60
CA ALA A 40 -5.38 11.72 15.89
C ALA A 40 -4.06 11.80 16.69
N ASP A 41 -3.21 10.78 16.58
CA ASP A 41 -1.87 10.75 17.16
C ASP A 41 -0.82 11.57 16.38
N GLY A 42 -1.24 12.24 15.30
CA GLY A 42 -0.40 13.15 14.51
C GLY A 42 0.44 12.50 13.42
N VAL A 43 0.13 11.25 13.04
CA VAL A 43 0.72 10.62 11.84
C VAL A 43 0.24 11.36 10.60
N SER A 44 1.19 11.82 9.79
CA SER A 44 0.88 12.55 8.56
C SER A 44 1.36 11.83 7.30
N TRP A 45 2.30 10.88 7.42
CA TRP A 45 2.83 10.11 6.30
C TRP A 45 2.61 8.62 6.47
N LEU A 46 2.12 7.97 5.40
CA LEU A 46 2.08 6.53 5.27
C LEU A 46 3.04 6.10 4.17
N VAL A 47 3.93 5.16 4.48
CA VAL A 47 4.95 4.65 3.57
C VAL A 47 4.65 3.21 3.20
N PHE A 48 4.76 2.89 1.91
CA PHE A 48 4.50 1.57 1.33
C PHE A 48 5.72 1.05 0.56
N THR A 49 5.74 -0.26 0.32
CA THR A 49 6.76 -0.94 -0.50
C THR A 49 6.21 -1.42 -1.85
N GLY A 50 4.89 -1.32 -2.04
CA GLY A 50 4.22 -1.73 -3.28
C GLY A 50 3.79 -3.19 -3.28
N SER A 51 3.63 -3.79 -2.10
CA SER A 51 3.15 -5.16 -1.95
C SER A 51 1.63 -5.26 -2.17
N LEU A 52 1.18 -6.37 -2.78
CA LEU A 52 -0.26 -6.66 -2.93
C LEU A 52 -0.79 -7.35 -1.67
N GLY A 53 -2.07 -7.11 -1.35
CA GLY A 53 -2.69 -7.59 -0.11
C GLY A 53 -2.87 -6.46 0.87
N PHE A 54 -2.35 -6.60 2.09
CA PHE A 54 -2.60 -5.66 3.17
C PHE A 54 -2.19 -4.22 2.83
N GLU A 55 -0.96 -4.00 2.34
CA GLU A 55 -0.50 -2.66 1.93
C GLU A 55 -1.45 -2.00 0.92
N TYR A 56 -1.93 -2.78 -0.06
CA TYR A 56 -2.86 -2.27 -1.06
C TYR A 56 -4.21 -1.87 -0.45
N TRP A 57 -4.74 -2.67 0.47
CA TRP A 57 -6.01 -2.33 1.14
C TRP A 57 -5.86 -1.08 2.02
N VAL A 58 -4.71 -0.91 2.68
CA VAL A 58 -4.40 0.32 3.43
C VAL A 58 -4.28 1.50 2.49
N LEU A 59 -3.61 1.36 1.35
CA LEU A 59 -3.53 2.41 0.34
C LEU A 59 -4.91 2.86 -0.12
N GLU A 60 -5.82 1.93 -0.42
CA GLU A 60 -7.18 2.26 -0.85
C GLU A 60 -7.93 3.08 0.21
N VAL A 61 -7.90 2.64 1.47
CA VAL A 61 -8.58 3.34 2.56
C VAL A 61 -7.92 4.70 2.84
N ALA A 62 -6.60 4.77 2.83
CA ALA A 62 -5.86 6.01 3.03
C ALA A 62 -6.12 7.04 1.92
N GLN A 63 -6.28 6.60 0.67
CA GLN A 63 -6.65 7.47 -0.44
C GLN A 63 -8.04 8.09 -0.25
N GLU A 64 -9.02 7.32 0.26
CA GLU A 64 -10.35 7.84 0.60
C GLU A 64 -10.30 8.86 1.74
N MET A 65 -9.44 8.63 2.72
CA MET A 65 -9.29 9.49 3.90
C MET A 65 -8.39 10.71 3.68
N LYS A 66 -7.64 10.73 2.57
CA LYS A 66 -6.58 11.70 2.32
C LYS A 66 -7.04 13.15 2.42
N THR A 67 -8.18 13.48 1.81
CA THR A 67 -8.73 14.84 1.81
C THR A 67 -9.23 15.28 3.18
N GLU A 68 -9.73 14.33 3.99
CA GLU A 68 -10.33 14.60 5.29
C GLU A 68 -9.26 14.75 6.40
N TYR A 69 -8.23 13.90 6.38
CA TYR A 69 -7.21 13.83 7.44
C TYR A 69 -5.85 14.43 7.03
N GLY A 70 -5.67 14.82 5.76
CA GLY A 70 -4.44 15.44 5.28
C GLY A 70 -3.25 14.48 5.17
N PHE A 71 -3.50 13.17 5.03
CA PHE A 71 -2.44 12.18 4.84
C PHE A 71 -1.60 12.46 3.58
N GLN A 72 -0.32 12.17 3.68
CA GLN A 72 0.61 12.12 2.56
C GLN A 72 1.05 10.67 2.37
N LEU A 73 1.07 10.22 1.13
CA LEU A 73 1.31 8.81 0.78
C LEU A 73 2.63 8.70 0.03
N ALA A 74 3.49 7.79 0.47
CA ALA A 74 4.77 7.53 -0.16
C ALA A 74 4.92 6.05 -0.52
N THR A 75 5.45 5.76 -1.69
CA THR A 75 5.87 4.40 -2.05
C THR A 75 7.36 4.40 -2.34
N ILE A 76 8.09 3.53 -1.66
CA ILE A 76 9.50 3.28 -1.91
C ILE A 76 9.65 1.86 -2.41
N PHE A 77 9.82 1.72 -3.71
CA PHE A 77 10.09 0.43 -4.34
C PHE A 77 11.56 0.07 -4.19
N ALA A 78 11.84 -1.22 -4.01
CA ALA A 78 13.21 -1.71 -4.04
C ALA A 78 13.82 -1.57 -5.45
N PHE A 79 13.05 -1.89 -6.50
CA PHE A 79 13.52 -1.92 -7.89
C PHE A 79 12.55 -1.21 -8.85
N GLU A 80 13.03 -0.61 -9.95
CA GLU A 80 12.15 -0.06 -11.00
C GLU A 80 11.36 -1.15 -11.73
N THR A 81 11.91 -2.36 -11.79
CA THR A 81 11.28 -3.56 -12.37
C THR A 81 10.20 -4.18 -11.47
N HIS A 82 9.86 -3.55 -10.34
CA HIS A 82 8.87 -4.07 -9.39
C HIS A 82 7.53 -4.33 -10.09
N GLY A 83 7.09 -5.59 -10.01
CA GLY A 83 5.84 -6.06 -10.60
C GLY A 83 5.81 -6.12 -12.12
N GLU A 84 6.94 -6.02 -12.85
CA GLU A 84 6.97 -6.04 -14.33
C GLU A 84 6.28 -7.28 -14.94
N ASN A 85 6.40 -8.43 -14.27
CA ASN A 85 5.85 -9.71 -14.73
C ASN A 85 4.43 -10.01 -14.18
N TRP A 86 3.79 -9.03 -13.54
CA TRP A 86 2.43 -9.21 -13.02
C TRP A 86 1.38 -9.12 -14.11
N ASN A 87 0.26 -9.84 -13.93
CA ASN A 87 -0.89 -9.75 -14.82
C ASN A 87 -1.54 -8.35 -14.78
N GLU A 88 -2.41 -8.06 -15.77
CA GLU A 88 -3.04 -6.75 -15.94
C GLU A 88 -3.80 -6.26 -14.68
N GLY A 89 -4.52 -7.15 -14.01
CA GLY A 89 -5.24 -6.82 -12.78
C GLY A 89 -4.32 -6.36 -11.66
N ASN A 90 -3.18 -7.04 -11.50
CA ASN A 90 -2.16 -6.69 -10.53
C ASN A 90 -1.37 -5.43 -10.94
N GLN A 91 -1.13 -5.22 -12.24
CA GLN A 91 -0.54 -3.97 -12.76
C GLN A 91 -1.41 -2.75 -12.45
N MET A 92 -2.74 -2.89 -12.57
CA MET A 92 -3.68 -1.84 -12.20
C MET A 92 -3.64 -1.52 -10.70
N LYS A 93 -3.42 -2.52 -9.83
CA LYS A 93 -3.23 -2.27 -8.40
C LYS A 93 -1.90 -1.58 -8.14
N LEU A 94 -0.83 -2.03 -8.82
CA LEU A 94 0.50 -1.45 -8.73
C LEU A 94 0.54 0.01 -9.20
N SER A 95 -0.23 0.36 -10.24
CA SER A 95 -0.25 1.73 -10.77
C SER A 95 -0.72 2.74 -9.71
N ARG A 96 -1.61 2.33 -8.79
CA ARG A 96 -2.02 3.18 -7.65
C ARG A 96 -0.86 3.52 -6.73
N PHE A 97 0.01 2.55 -6.43
CA PHE A 97 1.23 2.80 -5.64
C PHE A 97 2.21 3.74 -6.35
N LYS A 98 2.19 3.78 -7.69
CA LYS A 98 3.03 4.67 -8.51
C LYS A 98 2.45 6.09 -8.66
N GLN A 99 1.23 6.34 -8.18
CA GLN A 99 0.52 7.62 -8.31
C GLN A 99 0.33 8.34 -6.96
N VAL A 100 1.03 7.88 -5.91
CA VAL A 100 1.03 8.54 -4.59
C VAL A 100 1.88 9.83 -4.60
N ASP A 101 1.85 10.59 -3.51
CA ASP A 101 2.51 11.91 -3.41
C ASP A 101 4.02 11.85 -3.61
N PHE A 102 4.64 10.76 -3.17
CA PHE A 102 6.07 10.54 -3.31
C PHE A 102 6.38 9.12 -3.77
N VAL A 103 7.11 8.98 -4.87
CA VAL A 103 7.54 7.68 -5.39
C VAL A 103 9.05 7.67 -5.55
N LYS A 104 9.70 6.65 -5.01
CA LYS A 104 11.14 6.43 -5.18
C LYS A 104 11.44 4.96 -5.47
N TYR A 105 12.49 4.75 -6.26
CA TYR A 105 13.07 3.44 -6.54
C TYR A 105 14.48 3.41 -5.96
N ALA A 106 14.82 2.37 -5.20
CA ALA A 106 16.13 2.25 -4.59
C ALA A 106 17.20 1.82 -5.60
N TYR A 107 16.84 0.94 -6.54
CA TYR A 107 17.74 0.39 -7.56
C TYR A 107 17.03 0.27 -8.93
N PRO A 108 17.75 0.30 -10.06
CA PRO A 108 17.12 0.13 -11.38
C PRO A 108 16.55 -1.27 -11.59
N ARG A 109 17.32 -2.31 -11.27
CA ARG A 109 16.91 -3.71 -11.41
C ARG A 109 17.64 -4.56 -10.39
N TYR A 110 17.14 -5.77 -10.15
CA TYR A 110 17.88 -6.76 -9.37
C TYR A 110 19.07 -7.28 -10.19
N GLU A 111 20.28 -7.18 -9.64
CA GLU A 111 21.49 -7.79 -10.20
C GLU A 111 21.97 -8.89 -9.27
N HIS A 112 21.87 -10.15 -9.70
CA HIS A 112 22.49 -11.25 -8.98
C HIS A 112 23.99 -11.23 -9.26
N LYS A 113 24.76 -10.50 -8.45
CA LYS A 113 26.23 -10.55 -8.47
C LYS A 113 26.68 -11.83 -7.76
N GLY A 114 26.44 -12.96 -8.42
CA GLY A 114 27.07 -14.24 -8.08
C GLY A 114 28.52 -14.25 -8.52
#